data_AF-A0A2A2PX58-F1
#
_entry.id   AF-A0A2A2PX58-F1
#
_cell.length_a   1.000
_cell.length_b   1.000
_cell.length_c   1.000
_cell.angle_alpha   90.00
_cell.angle_beta   90.00
_cell.angle_gamma   90.00
#
_symmetry.space_group_name_H-M   'P 1'
#
loop_
_entity.id
_entity.type
_entity.pdbx_description
1 polymer ?
#
loop_
_entity_poly.entity_id
_entity_poly.type
_entity_poly.pdbx_seq_one_letter_code
_entity_poly.pdbx_strand_id
1 'polypeptide(L)'
;MNAITKAEFDSELESWKAGSMKTTIDLPEDLVREMKFRAVREGRKLREVAEEVFRRGLAAPDPIRTPGERHRVKLPIVPAPAGAKPFKISGKRLLELEREAEGESPGA
;
A
#
# COMPACT_ATOMS: atom_id res chain seq x y z
N MET A 1 -11.08 31.71 -27.98
CA MET A 1 -10.66 30.30 -28.09
C MET A 1 -10.71 29.67 -26.70
N ASN A 2 -11.69 28.80 -26.56
CA ASN A 2 -11.89 27.65 -25.67
C ASN A 2 -11.69 27.74 -24.15
N ALA A 3 -12.82 27.53 -23.49
CA ALA A 3 -13.10 27.27 -22.10
C ALA A 3 -12.27 26.14 -21.48
N ILE A 4 -11.95 26.30 -20.20
CA ILE A 4 -11.93 25.20 -19.25
C ILE A 4 -12.94 25.58 -18.17
N THR A 5 -14.11 24.95 -18.26
CA THR A 5 -15.17 25.02 -17.28
C THR A 5 -14.63 24.51 -15.94
N LYS A 6 -14.65 25.39 -14.95
CA LYS A 6 -14.58 25.04 -13.53
C LYS A 6 -15.64 23.97 -13.31
N ALA A 7 -15.23 22.72 -13.10
CA ALA A 7 -16.15 21.66 -12.73
C ALA A 7 -16.86 22.13 -11.46
N GLU A 8 -18.11 22.54 -11.62
CA GLU A 8 -19.04 22.84 -10.55
C GLU A 8 -19.14 21.57 -9.73
N PHE A 9 -18.49 21.57 -8.57
CA PHE A 9 -18.74 20.60 -7.52
C PHE A 9 -20.16 20.88 -7.07
N ASP A 10 -21.07 20.09 -7.65
CA ASP A 10 -22.50 20.22 -7.48
C ASP A 10 -22.89 20.08 -6.00
N SER A 11 -23.96 20.81 -5.74
CA SER A 11 -24.54 21.38 -4.56
C SER A 11 -24.92 20.44 -3.40
N GLU A 12 -24.92 21.04 -2.20
CA GLU A 12 -25.64 20.67 -0.96
C GLU A 12 -25.43 19.27 -0.35
N LEU A 13 -24.47 19.19 0.59
CA LEU A 13 -24.36 18.14 1.61
C LEU A 13 -25.32 18.36 2.80
N GLU A 14 -26.53 18.89 2.58
CA GLU A 14 -27.49 19.18 3.66
C GLU A 14 -28.37 17.96 4.05
N SER A 15 -28.27 16.83 3.33
CA SER A 15 -29.06 15.62 3.65
C SER A 15 -28.46 14.75 4.78
N TRP A 16 -27.26 15.03 5.26
CA TRP A 16 -26.56 14.17 6.24
C TRP A 16 -26.92 14.45 7.70
N LYS A 17 -27.82 15.40 7.97
CA LYS A 17 -28.28 15.70 9.33
C LYS A 17 -29.33 14.72 9.88
N ALA A 18 -29.67 13.65 9.18
CA ALA A 18 -30.60 12.63 9.69
C ALA A 18 -30.15 11.20 9.34
N GLY A 19 -29.77 10.43 10.38
CA GLY A 19 -29.94 8.97 10.47
C GLY A 19 -29.30 8.10 9.39
N SER A 20 -28.16 7.48 9.71
CA SER A 20 -27.53 6.32 9.05
C SER A 20 -27.91 6.03 7.58
N MET A 21 -27.01 6.32 6.65
CA MET A 21 -27.14 5.88 5.26
C MET A 21 -26.88 4.38 5.10
N LYS A 22 -27.56 3.76 4.13
CA LYS A 22 -27.24 2.41 3.62
C LYS A 22 -26.63 2.58 2.23
N THR A 23 -25.47 1.99 2.03
CA THR A 23 -24.74 2.05 0.77
C THR A 23 -24.43 0.64 0.31
N THR A 24 -24.63 0.38 -0.98
CA THR A 24 -24.20 -0.85 -1.63
C THR A 24 -22.84 -0.59 -2.28
N ILE A 25 -21.84 -1.39 -1.93
CA ILE A 25 -20.47 -1.29 -2.46
C ILE A 25 -20.08 -2.69 -2.91
N ASP A 26 -19.58 -2.80 -4.15
CA ASP A 26 -18.99 -4.05 -4.63
C ASP A 26 -17.63 -4.26 -3.98
N LEU A 27 -17.52 -5.32 -3.17
CA LEU A 27 -16.29 -5.66 -2.45
C LEU A 27 -15.81 -7.04 -2.89
N PRO A 28 -14.48 -7.25 -2.98
CA PRO A 28 -13.90 -8.57 -3.19
C PRO A 28 -14.38 -9.60 -2.16
N GLU A 29 -14.65 -10.84 -2.60
CA GLU A 29 -15.23 -11.88 -1.75
C GLU A 29 -14.34 -12.22 -0.55
N ASP A 30 -13.03 -12.28 -0.78
CA ASP A 30 -12.01 -12.51 0.24
C ASP A 30 -12.02 -11.43 1.32
N LEU A 31 -12.19 -10.15 0.93
CA LEU A 31 -12.28 -9.04 1.86
C LEU A 31 -13.55 -9.13 2.74
N VAL A 32 -14.70 -9.43 2.12
CA VAL A 32 -15.95 -9.62 2.85
C VAL A 32 -15.86 -10.81 3.82
N ARG A 33 -15.19 -11.88 3.39
CA ARG A 33 -14.96 -13.07 4.21
C ARG A 33 -14.11 -12.75 5.45
N GLU A 34 -13.03 -12.00 5.29
CA GLU A 34 -12.18 -11.56 6.40
C GLU A 34 -12.95 -10.68 7.39
N MET A 35 -13.74 -9.73 6.88
CA MET A 35 -14.59 -8.89 7.73
C MET A 35 -15.62 -9.71 8.53
N LYS A 36 -16.21 -10.76 7.92
CA LYS A 36 -17.11 -11.69 8.61
C LYS A 36 -16.38 -12.47 9.70
N PHE A 37 -15.19 -13.01 9.41
CA PHE A 37 -14.39 -13.70 10.42
C PHE A 37 -14.06 -12.80 11.60
N ARG A 38 -13.66 -11.55 11.34
CA ARG A 38 -13.39 -10.56 12.39
C ARG A 38 -14.64 -10.27 13.24
N ALA A 39 -15.80 -10.10 12.60
CA ALA A 39 -17.06 -9.89 13.30
C ALA A 39 -17.43 -11.07 14.23
N VAL A 40 -17.25 -12.30 13.76
CA VAL A 40 -17.48 -13.51 14.58
C VAL A 40 -16.49 -13.60 15.74
N ARG A 41 -15.20 -13.40 15.48
CA ARG A 41 -14.14 -13.47 16.50
C ARG A 41 -14.33 -12.44 17.62
N GLU A 42 -14.80 -11.24 17.28
CA GLU A 42 -15.00 -10.14 18.23
C GLU A 42 -16.42 -10.11 18.83
N GLY A 43 -17.35 -10.97 18.37
CA GLY A 43 -18.74 -10.96 18.81
C GLY A 43 -19.51 -9.69 18.43
N ARG A 44 -19.12 -9.05 17.32
CA ARG A 44 -19.64 -7.74 16.86
C ARG A 44 -20.45 -7.86 15.58
N LYS A 45 -21.23 -6.83 15.27
CA LYS A 45 -21.95 -6.77 13.99
C LYS A 45 -21.00 -6.43 12.84
N LEU A 46 -21.22 -7.02 11.67
CA LEU A 46 -20.42 -6.73 10.46
C LEU A 46 -20.41 -5.23 10.12
N ARG A 47 -21.52 -4.51 10.35
CA ARG A 47 -21.60 -3.05 10.15
C ARG A 47 -20.64 -2.28 11.06
N GLU A 48 -20.47 -2.71 12.31
CA GLU A 48 -19.57 -2.04 13.26
C GLU A 48 -18.11 -2.26 12.87
N VAL A 49 -17.78 -3.46 12.39
CA VAL A 49 -16.46 -3.78 11.83
C VAL A 49 -16.21 -2.94 10.57
N ALA A 50 -17.19 -2.85 9.67
CA ALA A 50 -17.11 -2.02 8.47
C ALA A 50 -16.89 -0.54 8.82
N GLU A 51 -17.67 0.00 9.75
CA GLU A 51 -17.56 1.39 10.20
C GLU A 51 -16.19 1.70 10.80
N GLU A 52 -15.65 0.80 11.62
CA GLU A 52 -14.30 0.94 12.17
C GLU A 52 -13.23 0.92 11.07
N VAL A 53 -13.31 -0.03 10.13
CA VAL A 53 -12.35 -0.14 9.01
C VAL A 53 -12.41 1.12 8.14
N PHE A 54 -13.61 1.59 7.79
CA PHE A 54 -13.75 2.81 6.99
C PHE A 54 -13.24 4.04 7.73
N ARG A 55 -13.57 4.21 9.01
CA ARG A 55 -13.03 5.32 9.82
C ARG A 55 -11.51 5.28 9.91
N ARG A 56 -10.93 4.10 10.13
CA ARG A 56 -9.47 3.93 10.18
C ARG A 56 -8.83 4.22 8.84
N GLY A 57 -9.45 3.80 7.73
CA GLY A 57 -8.97 4.10 6.38
C GLY A 57 -9.01 5.58 6.04
N LEU A 58 -10.07 6.28 6.46
CA LEU A 58 -10.23 7.73 6.25
C LEU A 58 -9.35 8.57 7.18
N ALA A 59 -9.05 8.08 8.38
CA ALA A 59 -8.16 8.74 9.33
C ALA A 59 -6.68 8.38 9.12
N ALA A 60 -6.39 7.38 8.29
CA ALA A 60 -5.02 7.07 7.92
C ALA A 60 -4.45 8.33 7.24
N PRO A 61 -3.29 8.84 7.69
CA PRO A 61 -2.64 9.90 6.94
C PRO A 61 -2.48 9.40 5.51
N ASP A 62 -2.73 10.27 4.53
CA ASP A 62 -2.30 9.99 3.17
C ASP A 62 -0.86 9.48 3.28
N PRO A 63 -0.50 8.39 2.59
CA PRO A 63 0.89 8.09 2.39
C PRO A 63 1.41 9.22 1.51
N ILE A 64 1.72 10.36 2.14
CA ILE A 64 2.78 11.24 1.71
C ILE A 64 3.94 10.26 1.70
N ARG A 65 4.20 9.69 0.52
CA ARG A 65 5.51 9.22 0.14
C ARG A 65 6.38 10.45 0.26
N THR A 66 6.75 10.81 1.49
CA THR A 66 7.83 11.75 1.72
C THR A 66 9.00 11.07 1.02
N PRO A 67 9.57 11.68 -0.03
CA PRO A 67 10.76 11.14 -0.65
C PRO A 67 11.86 11.27 0.41
N GLY A 68 12.02 10.27 1.29
CA GLY A 68 12.96 10.42 2.40
C GLY A 68 12.68 9.64 3.68
N GLU A 69 11.50 9.04 3.91
CA GLU A 69 11.33 8.21 5.11
C GLU A 69 12.02 6.85 4.88
N ARG A 70 13.35 6.87 4.97
CA ARG A 70 14.19 5.68 4.97
C ARG A 70 13.78 4.89 6.20
N HIS A 71 13.14 3.74 5.98
CA HIS A 71 12.94 2.75 7.01
C HIS A 71 14.32 2.29 7.51
N ARG A 72 14.82 2.96 8.55
CA ARG A 72 16.17 2.78 9.06
C ARG A 72 16.19 1.53 9.92
N VAL A 73 16.33 0.38 9.26
CA VAL A 73 16.57 -0.90 9.93
C VAL A 73 18.01 -0.96 10.45
N LYS A 74 18.21 -1.60 11.60
CA LYS A 74 19.54 -1.98 12.07
C LYS A 74 19.98 -3.20 11.27
N LEU A 75 20.75 -2.98 10.20
CA LEU A 75 21.40 -4.08 9.49
C LEU A 75 22.62 -4.54 10.31
N PRO A 76 22.88 -5.86 10.37
CA PRO A 76 24.14 -6.36 10.90
C PRO A 76 25.30 -5.79 10.06
N ILE A 77 26.31 -5.23 10.72
CA ILE A 77 27.52 -4.75 10.06
C ILE A 77 28.43 -5.96 9.86
N VAL A 78 28.63 -6.36 8.61
CA VAL A 78 29.64 -7.36 8.23
C VAL A 78 30.93 -6.61 7.91
N PRO A 79 32.00 -6.75 8.72
CA PRO A 79 33.25 -6.07 8.46
C PRO A 79 33.89 -6.61 7.18
N ALA A 80 34.34 -5.71 6.30
CA ALA A 80 35.13 -6.10 5.14
C ALA A 80 36.57 -6.45 5.56
N PRO A 81 37.25 -7.40 4.87
CA PRO A 81 38.65 -7.68 5.12
C PRO A 81 39.54 -6.47 4.78
N ALA A 82 40.69 -6.37 5.45
CA ALA A 82 41.67 -5.32 5.19
C ALA A 82 42.13 -5.36 3.72
N GLY A 83 42.03 -4.22 3.03
CA GLY A 83 42.40 -4.11 1.61
C GLY A 83 41.28 -4.46 0.62
N ALA A 84 40.05 -4.71 1.09
CA ALA A 84 38.91 -4.89 0.20
C ALA A 84 38.71 -3.67 -0.73
N LYS A 85 38.65 -3.91 -2.03
CA LYS A 85 38.42 -2.86 -3.03
C LYS A 85 36.92 -2.54 -3.08
N PRO A 86 36.51 -1.26 -3.00
CA PRO A 86 35.13 -0.88 -3.29
C PRO A 86 34.80 -1.28 -4.72
N PHE A 87 33.73 -2.06 -4.91
CA PHE A 87 33.19 -2.29 -6.25
C PHE A 87 32.07 -1.29 -6.50
N LYS A 88 32.08 -0.68 -7.69
CA LYS A 88 30.95 0.11 -8.19
C LYS A 88 30.23 -0.76 -9.19
N ILE A 89 28.97 -1.09 -8.90
CA ILE A 89 28.10 -1.77 -9.85
C ILE A 89 26.91 -0.86 -10.16
N SER A 90 26.67 -0.62 -11.45
CA SER A 90 25.47 0.11 -11.88
C SER A 90 24.27 -0.85 -11.86
N GLY A 91 23.05 -0.33 -11.70
CA GLY A 91 21.84 -1.16 -11.75
C GLY A 91 21.70 -1.95 -13.06
N LYS A 92 22.15 -1.37 -14.18
CA LYS A 92 22.20 -2.07 -15.47
C LYS A 92 23.15 -3.27 -15.45
N ARG A 93 24.34 -3.11 -14.85
CA ARG A 93 25.33 -4.19 -14.74
C ARG A 93 24.87 -5.32 -13.81
N LEU A 94 24.10 -4.99 -12.76
CA LEU A 94 23.45 -6.00 -11.91
C LEU A 94 22.49 -6.89 -12.69
N LEU A 95 21.61 -6.28 -13.50
CA LEU A 95 20.63 -7.01 -14.33
C LEU A 95 21.31 -7.91 -15.37
N GLU A 96 22.43 -7.46 -15.95
CA GLU A 96 23.24 -8.29 -16.85
C GLU A 96 23.80 -9.52 -16.13
N LEU A 97 24.35 -9.36 -14.93
CA LEU A 97 24.91 -10.47 -14.15
C LEU A 97 23.83 -11.49 -13.72
N GLU A 98 22.64 -11.03 -13.37
CA GLU A 98 21.51 -11.91 -13.01
C GLU A 98 21.14 -12.81 -14.20
N ARG A 99 21.07 -12.22 -15.40
CA ARG A 99 20.80 -12.96 -16.64
C ARG A 99 21.95 -13.89 -17.06
N GLU A 100 23.20 -13.50 -16.82
CA GLU A 100 24.38 -14.36 -17.03
C GLU A 100 24.33 -15.59 -16.09
N ALA A 101 23.99 -15.39 -14.81
CA ALA A 101 23.88 -16.46 -13.82
C ALA A 101 22.71 -17.43 -14.08
N GLU A 102 21.59 -16.93 -14.62
CA GLU A 102 20.45 -17.77 -15.04
C GLU A 102 20.70 -18.52 -16.36
N GLY A 103 21.58 -17.98 -17.22
CA GLY A 103 21.93 -18.56 -18.51
C GLY A 103 22.97 -19.68 -18.45
N GLU A 104 23.69 -19.82 -17.34
CA GLU A 104 24.68 -20.87 -17.13
C GLU A 104 24.03 -22.04 -16.39
N SER A 105 23.44 -22.97 -17.16
CA SER A 105 23.07 -24.29 -16.62
C SER A 105 24.32 -24.96 -16.04
N PRO A 106 24.29 -25.47 -14.79
CA PRO A 106 25.43 -26.23 -14.27
C PRO A 106 25.49 -27.56 -15.03
N GLY A 107 26.44 -27.68 -15.93
CA GLY A 107 26.57 -28.84 -16.81
C GLY A 107 27.97 -28.99 -17.39
N ALA A 108 28.94 -29.35 -16.53
CA ALA A 108 30.02 -30.33 -16.75
C ALA A 108 31.07 -30.21 -15.63
#